data_AF-A0A5E4UIN3-F1
#
_entry.id   AF-A0A5E4UIN3-F1
#
_cell.length_a   1.000
_cell.length_b   1.000
_cell.length_c   1.000
_cell.angle_alpha   90.00
_cell.angle_beta   90.00
_cell.angle_gamma   90.00
#
_symmetry.space_group_name_H-M   'P 1'
#
loop_
_entity.id
_entity.type
_entity.pdbx_description
1 polymer ?
#
loop_
_entity_poly.entity_id
_entity_poly.type
_entity_poly.pdbx_seq_one_letter_code
_entity_poly.pdbx_strand_id
1 'polypeptide(L)'
;MAKTYPLEIENVGDDEYIVMSRGHHDFHEFMRKVRDEGFDWPLTMPQHKWVRRVPTRKRWMNCIYVFANEGERGAFPATYAWEAHADETYEAVCAANQAKGDA
;
A
#
# COMPACT_ATOMS: atom_id res chain seq x y z
N MET A 1 22.86 7.34 -4.02
CA MET A 1 21.66 8.19 -3.84
C MET A 1 20.47 7.28 -3.58
N ALA A 2 19.69 7.54 -2.54
CA ALA A 2 18.40 6.88 -2.37
C ALA A 2 17.52 7.23 -3.58
N LYS A 3 16.86 6.25 -4.19
CA LYS A 3 15.93 6.52 -5.28
C LYS A 3 14.71 7.22 -4.69
N THR A 4 14.42 8.43 -5.15
CA THR A 4 13.16 9.10 -4.87
C THR A 4 12.11 8.54 -5.81
N TYR A 5 10.98 8.10 -5.25
CA TYR A 5 9.85 7.65 -6.04
C TYR A 5 8.70 8.66 -5.88
N PRO A 6 7.98 9.00 -6.97
CA PRO A 6 6.80 9.82 -6.86
C PRO A 6 5.67 9.07 -6.14
N LEU A 7 4.78 9.80 -5.49
CA LEU A 7 3.57 9.22 -4.91
C LEU A 7 2.54 8.97 -6.02
N GLU A 8 2.54 7.74 -6.52
CA GLU A 8 1.63 7.24 -7.57
C GLU A 8 0.91 5.99 -7.05
N ILE A 9 -0.42 5.95 -7.10
CA ILE A 9 -1.20 4.82 -6.61
C ILE A 9 -1.41 3.81 -7.75
N GLU A 10 -1.03 2.56 -7.50
CA GLU A 10 -1.27 1.42 -8.37
C GLU A 10 -2.25 0.47 -7.67
N ASN A 11 -3.32 0.05 -8.36
CA ASN A 11 -4.08 -1.12 -7.96
C ASN A 11 -3.31 -2.38 -8.37
N VAL A 12 -2.94 -3.19 -7.38
CA VAL A 12 -2.07 -4.36 -7.56
C VAL A 12 -2.71 -5.67 -7.13
N GLY A 13 -3.99 -5.65 -6.75
CA GLY A 13 -4.68 -6.80 -6.14
C GLY A 13 -5.40 -7.73 -7.12
N ASP A 14 -5.44 -7.46 -8.42
CA ASP A 14 -6.31 -8.20 -9.37
C ASP A 14 -7.78 -8.13 -8.91
N ASP A 15 -8.34 -9.24 -8.41
CA ASP A 15 -9.67 -9.30 -7.78
C ASP A 15 -9.68 -8.89 -6.29
N GLU A 16 -8.52 -8.65 -5.69
CA GLU A 16 -8.37 -8.21 -4.30
C GLU A 16 -8.24 -6.68 -4.21
N TYR A 17 -8.73 -6.08 -3.12
CA TYR A 17 -8.60 -4.64 -2.89
C TYR A 17 -7.22 -4.33 -2.33
N ILE A 18 -6.24 -4.14 -3.20
CA ILE A 18 -4.87 -3.85 -2.82
C ILE A 18 -4.32 -2.67 -3.60
N VAL A 19 -3.84 -1.67 -2.88
CA VAL A 19 -3.19 -0.48 -3.44
C VAL A 19 -1.74 -0.41 -2.99
N MET A 20 -0.88 0.04 -3.89
CA MET A 20 0.55 0.19 -3.67
C MET A 20 1.03 1.52 -4.26
N SER A 21 2.02 2.12 -3.63
CA SER A 21 2.88 3.11 -4.29
C SER A 21 4.32 2.70 -4.10
N ARG A 22 5.12 2.78 -5.16
CA ARG A 22 6.56 2.54 -5.07
C ARG A 22 7.21 3.68 -4.28
N GLY A 23 8.03 3.35 -3.29
CA GLY A 23 8.59 4.28 -2.30
C GLY A 23 8.02 4.07 -0.90
N HIS A 24 8.79 4.41 0.14
CA HIS A 24 8.28 4.50 1.52
C HIS A 24 7.80 5.93 1.77
N HIS A 25 6.51 6.16 1.50
CA HIS A 25 5.83 7.44 1.65
C HIS A 25 5.23 7.62 3.04
N ASP A 26 4.91 8.85 3.43
CA ASP A 26 4.07 9.09 4.60
C ASP A 26 2.70 8.39 4.44
N PHE A 27 2.24 7.73 5.50
CA PHE A 27 1.02 6.92 5.44
C PHE A 27 -0.24 7.75 5.20
N HIS A 28 -0.28 8.97 5.74
CA HIS A 28 -1.44 9.85 5.60
C HIS A 28 -1.44 10.53 4.23
N GLU A 29 -0.29 10.94 3.69
CA GLU A 29 -0.15 11.39 2.31
C GLU A 29 -0.57 10.32 1.31
N PHE A 30 -0.12 9.08 1.53
CA PHE A 30 -0.53 7.93 0.73
C PHE A 30 -2.04 7.73 0.76
N MET A 31 -2.66 7.67 1.94
CA MET A 31 -4.10 7.47 2.04
C MET A 31 -4.91 8.64 1.47
N ARG A 32 -4.44 9.88 1.61
CA ARG A 32 -5.08 11.03 0.94
C ARG A 32 -5.09 10.84 -0.57
N LYS A 33 -3.95 10.48 -1.17
CA LYS A 33 -3.85 10.23 -2.62
C LYS A 33 -4.73 9.07 -3.07
N VAL A 34 -4.79 7.99 -2.30
CA VAL A 34 -5.69 6.84 -2.55
C VAL A 34 -7.14 7.30 -2.65
N ARG A 35 -7.61 8.14 -1.72
CA ARG A 35 -8.98 8.68 -1.76
C ARG A 35 -9.17 9.69 -2.92
N ASP A 36 -8.20 10.54 -3.18
CA ASP A 36 -8.24 11.51 -4.29
C ASP A 36 -8.33 10.82 -5.66
N GLU A 37 -7.75 9.62 -5.80
CA GLU A 37 -7.82 8.81 -7.02
C GLU A 37 -9.10 7.97 -7.13
N GLY A 38 -10.00 8.05 -6.13
CA GLY A 38 -11.33 7.43 -6.15
C GLY A 38 -11.38 5.99 -5.63
N PHE A 39 -10.32 5.49 -5.00
CA PHE A 39 -10.37 4.22 -4.28
C PHE A 39 -11.09 4.44 -2.94
N ASP A 40 -12.36 4.08 -2.84
CA ASP A 40 -13.23 4.32 -1.68
C ASP A 40 -13.39 3.09 -0.76
N TRP A 41 -12.76 1.98 -1.12
CA TRP A 41 -12.83 0.73 -0.36
C TRP A 41 -12.18 0.84 1.03
N PRO A 42 -12.66 0.05 2.02
CA PRO A 42 -12.02 -0.02 3.33
C PRO A 42 -10.63 -0.66 3.21
N LEU A 43 -9.61 0.07 3.66
CA LEU A 43 -8.21 -0.35 3.58
C LEU A 43 -7.56 -0.33 4.95
N THR A 44 -6.57 -1.19 5.17
CA THR A 44 -5.77 -1.19 6.39
C THR A 44 -4.95 0.08 6.52
N MET A 45 -4.44 0.33 7.73
CA MET A 45 -3.32 1.26 7.91
C MET A 45 -2.17 0.86 6.95
N PRO A 46 -1.64 1.77 6.11
CA PRO A 46 -0.57 1.43 5.18
C PRO A 46 0.68 0.95 5.90
N GLN A 47 1.44 0.10 5.21
CA GLN A 47 2.69 -0.44 5.72
C GLN A 47 3.82 -0.21 4.71
N HIS A 48 5.01 0.10 5.22
CA HIS A 48 6.23 0.06 4.44
C HIS A 48 6.67 -1.39 4.24
N LYS A 49 6.76 -1.80 2.98
CA LYS A 49 7.21 -3.13 2.56
C LYS A 49 8.34 -3.02 1.55
N TRP A 50 9.07 -4.10 1.40
CA TRP A 50 9.94 -4.31 0.25
C TRP A 50 9.24 -5.32 -0.67
N VAL A 51 9.15 -4.97 -1.95
CA VAL A 51 8.35 -5.70 -2.93
C VAL A 51 9.22 -6.02 -4.14
N ARG A 52 9.00 -7.18 -4.74
CA ARG A 52 9.59 -7.58 -6.01
C ARG A 52 8.49 -7.91 -7.01
N ARG A 53 8.64 -7.43 -8.25
CA ARG A 53 7.75 -7.76 -9.37
C ARG A 53 8.25 -9.04 -10.03
N VAL A 54 7.42 -10.08 -10.08
CA VAL A 54 7.76 -11.39 -10.65
C VAL A 54 6.84 -11.67 -11.85
N PRO A 55 7.38 -12.07 -13.02
CA PRO A 55 6.55 -12.43 -14.15
C PRO A 55 5.67 -13.64 -13.82
N THR A 56 4.45 -13.65 -14.32
CA THR A 56 3.52 -14.78 -14.13
C THR A 56 3.13 -15.38 -15.48
N ARG A 57 2.67 -16.63 -15.46
CA ARG A 57 2.12 -17.33 -16.64
C ARG A 57 0.60 -17.15 -16.78
N LYS A 58 -0.06 -16.44 -15.85
CA LYS A 58 -1.50 -16.15 -15.90
C LYS A 58 -1.80 -15.30 -17.15
N ARG A 59 -2.89 -15.61 -17.86
CA ARG A 59 -3.22 -14.96 -19.14
C ARG A 59 -3.67 -13.50 -19.00
N TRP A 60 -4.24 -13.13 -17.87
CA TRP A 60 -4.83 -11.81 -17.60
C TRP A 60 -3.91 -10.86 -16.83
N MET A 61 -2.72 -11.32 -16.42
CA MET A 61 -1.81 -10.53 -15.61
C MET A 61 -0.37 -10.73 -16.07
N ASN A 62 0.37 -9.64 -16.26
CA ASN A 62 1.75 -9.70 -16.72
C ASN A 62 2.76 -10.03 -15.59
N CYS A 63 2.39 -9.73 -14.34
CA CYS A 63 3.27 -9.88 -13.19
C CYS A 63 2.50 -9.93 -11.88
N ILE A 64 3.07 -10.60 -10.89
CA ILE A 64 2.65 -10.51 -9.49
C ILE A 64 3.64 -9.68 -8.69
N TYR A 65 3.16 -9.10 -7.59
CA TYR A 65 3.99 -8.45 -6.60
C TYR A 65 4.15 -9.40 -5.41
N VAL A 66 5.40 -9.66 -5.00
CA VAL A 66 5.71 -10.50 -3.84
C VAL A 66 6.50 -9.70 -2.82
N PHE A 67 6.25 -9.92 -1.53
CA PHE A 67 7.09 -9.35 -0.50
C PHE A 67 8.50 -9.93 -0.56
N ALA A 68 9.48 -9.07 -0.32
CA ALA A 68 10.90 -9.36 -0.35
C ALA A 68 11.56 -8.66 0.85
N ASN A 69 12.86 -8.90 1.02
CA ASN A 69 13.67 -8.17 1.99
C ASN A 69 14.40 -6.98 1.35
N GLU A 70 14.79 -6.03 2.19
CA GLU A 70 15.67 -4.94 1.79
C GLU A 70 16.98 -5.48 1.20
N GLY A 71 17.43 -4.88 0.10
CA GLY A 71 18.69 -5.24 -0.56
C GLY A 71 18.63 -6.51 -1.42
N GLU A 72 17.53 -7.27 -1.41
CA GLU A 72 17.36 -8.40 -2.33
C GLU A 72 17.33 -7.93 -3.79
N ARG A 73 17.88 -8.77 -4.68
CA ARG A 73 17.93 -8.46 -6.11
C ARG A 73 16.50 -8.24 -6.66
N GLY A 74 16.28 -7.03 -7.18
CA GLY A 74 15.01 -6.62 -7.76
C GLY A 74 13.94 -6.19 -6.75
N ALA A 75 14.25 -6.17 -5.45
CA ALA A 75 13.38 -5.58 -4.44
C ALA A 75 13.40 -4.05 -4.54
N PHE A 76 12.25 -3.43 -4.28
CA PHE A 76 12.08 -1.99 -4.18
C PHE A 76 11.18 -1.65 -2.99
N PRO A 77 11.35 -0.48 -2.37
CA PRO A 77 10.49 -0.05 -1.28
C PRO A 77 9.10 0.28 -1.82
N ALA A 78 8.06 0.00 -1.04
CA ALA A 78 6.69 0.34 -1.38
C ALA A 78 5.86 0.64 -0.12
N THR A 79 4.94 1.59 -0.22
CA THR A 79 3.85 1.78 0.73
C THR A 79 2.65 0.99 0.23
N TYR A 80 2.11 0.13 1.08
CA TYR A 80 1.16 -0.91 0.70
C TYR A 80 -0.04 -0.88 1.65
N ALA A 81 -1.26 -0.96 1.11
CA ALA A 81 -2.48 -1.16 1.89
C ALA A 81 -3.39 -2.17 1.20
N TRP A 82 -4.12 -2.96 1.98
CA TRP A 82 -5.02 -3.99 1.48
C TRP A 82 -6.36 -3.91 2.18
N GLU A 83 -7.31 -4.72 1.73
CA GLU A 83 -8.66 -4.80 2.28
C GLU A 83 -8.64 -4.92 3.81
N ALA A 84 -9.48 -4.12 4.45
CA ALA A 84 -9.72 -4.19 5.89
C ALA A 84 -11.21 -4.32 6.19
N HIS A 85 -11.50 -4.82 7.39
CA HIS A 85 -12.86 -4.90 7.89
C HIS A 85 -12.98 -4.20 9.25
N ALA A 86 -14.14 -3.57 9.47
CA ALA A 86 -14.53 -2.97 10.75
C ALA A 86 -13.44 -2.06 11.37
N ASP A 87 -12.94 -2.44 12.55
CA ASP A 87 -12.01 -1.69 13.39
C ASP A 87 -10.56 -1.71 12.88
N GLU A 88 -10.25 -2.53 11.87
CA GLU A 88 -8.93 -2.60 11.23
C GLU A 88 -8.75 -1.56 10.12
N THR A 89 -9.82 -0.85 9.75
CA THR A 89 -9.78 0.19 8.71
C THR A 89 -8.90 1.36 9.13
N TYR A 90 -8.20 1.96 8.16
CA TYR A 90 -7.37 3.15 8.34
C TYR A 90 -8.11 4.25 9.11
N GLU A 91 -9.37 4.51 8.74
CA GLU A 91 -10.22 5.50 9.38
C GLU A 91 -10.53 5.15 10.84
N ALA A 92 -10.87 3.89 11.14
CA ALA A 92 -11.13 3.44 12.50
C ALA A 92 -9.87 3.50 13.39
N VAL A 93 -8.72 3.09 12.85
CA VAL A 93 -7.42 3.18 13.54
C VAL A 93 -7.05 4.63 13.82
N CYS A 94 -7.20 5.54 12.85
CA CYS A 94 -6.94 6.96 13.06
C CYS A 94 -7.85 7.56 14.14
N ALA A 95 -9.15 7.26 14.09
CA ALA A 95 -10.11 7.76 15.08
C ALA A 95 -9.79 7.24 16.49
N ALA A 96 -9.43 5.95 16.62
CA ALA A 96 -9.03 5.36 17.89
C ALA A 96 -7.74 5.97 18.44
N ASN A 97 -6.77 6.29 17.57
CA ASN A 97 -5.52 6.93 17.99
C ASN A 97 -5.72 8.39 18.44
N GLN A 98 -6.61 9.13 17.76
CA GLN A 98 -6.99 10.50 18.18
C GLN A 98 -7.66 10.46 19.55
N ALA A 99 -8.63 9.59 19.76
CA ALA A 99 -9.32 9.44 21.04
C ALA A 99 -8.39 9.09 22.22
N LYS A 100 -7.27 8.39 21.95
CA LYS A 100 -6.24 8.07 22.97
C LYS A 100 -5.27 9.22 23.22
N GLY A 101 -5.06 10.10 22.25
CA GLY A 101 -4.16 11.25 22.36
C GLY A 101 -4.80 12.46 23.07
N ASP A 102 -6.13 12.56 23.02
CA ASP A 102 -6.92 13.62 23.65
C ASP A 102 -7.33 13.30 25.11
N ALA A 103 -6.95 12.14 25.63
CA ALA A 103 -7.25 11.64 26.99
C ALA A 103 -6.04 11.78 27.93
#